data_AF-A0A5D0RBV0-F1
#
_entry.id   AF-A0A5D0RBV0-F1
#
_cell.length_a   1.000
_cell.length_b   1.000
_cell.length_c   1.000
_cell.angle_alpha   90.00
_cell.angle_beta   90.00
_cell.angle_gamma   90.00
#
_symmetry.space_group_name_H-M   'P 1'
#
loop_
_entity.id
_entity.type
_entity.pdbx_description
1 polymer ?
#
loop_
_entity_poly.entity_id
_entity_poly.type
_entity_poly.pdbx_seq_one_letter_code
_entity_poly.pdbx_strand_id
1 'polypeptide(L)'
;MKIEQIYTGCLAQGAYYIESQGEVAIIDPLREVKPYLERAKKDNAKIKYIFETHFHADFVSGHVTLAKQTGADIVYGPTAVTGFDSIIAKDGQVFQLGDITITALHTPGHTMESTTYLLKDKNGKDYAIFSGDTLFLGDVGRPDLAQKAGSITQEDLAGILFDSLRTKIMTLADDVIVYPAHGAGSACGKNLSKETIGSIGDQKKTNYALRADMTKEEFVQEVTDGLAPPPQYFPLNVQMNREGYEDIDVVLKRGTQALSPDAFEAAANETEAVILDVRHQDDYIKGHIPRSIFIGIDGGFAPWVGALIADVKQPILLVAPEGREEETITRLSRVGFDYTIGYLKGGFDAWKDSGKDIDTIKSIPATEFKTILESEEIPVFDVRKEGEFSAAHINEAQLAPLDFLNNHLSEFPKNETFYVHCAGGYRSVIAASILKSRGIHNLVDVAGGFAAIKDAGIPVTDFVCPTTLK
;
A
#
# COMPACT_ATOMS: atom_id res chain seq x y z
N MET A 1 -2.78 30.38 9.67
CA MET A 1 -2.12 29.08 9.43
C MET A 1 -3.06 27.97 9.86
N LYS A 2 -3.36 27.05 8.96
CA LYS A 2 -4.09 25.80 9.23
C LYS A 2 -3.26 24.64 8.67
N ILE A 3 -3.21 23.53 9.39
CA ILE A 3 -2.60 22.28 8.93
C ILE A 3 -3.65 21.18 9.14
N GLU A 4 -3.93 20.44 8.09
CA GLU A 4 -4.89 19.33 8.10
C GLU A 4 -4.24 18.11 7.47
N GLN A 5 -4.26 16.99 8.18
CA GLN A 5 -3.85 15.69 7.65
C GLN A 5 -5.04 15.05 6.96
N ILE A 6 -4.85 14.64 5.72
CA ILE A 6 -5.80 13.88 4.91
C ILE A 6 -5.24 12.46 4.82
N TYR A 7 -5.70 11.59 5.72
CA TYR A 7 -5.15 10.24 5.88
C TYR A 7 -5.99 9.18 5.17
N THR A 8 -5.33 8.34 4.36
CA THR A 8 -5.97 7.24 3.63
C THR A 8 -5.60 5.91 4.26
N GLY A 9 -6.51 5.37 5.07
CA GLY A 9 -6.27 4.18 5.88
C GLY A 9 -5.89 2.92 5.07
N CYS A 10 -6.38 2.76 3.84
CA CYS A 10 -6.07 1.57 3.03
C CYS A 10 -4.63 1.54 2.49
N LEU A 11 -3.93 2.68 2.47
CA LEU A 11 -2.51 2.79 2.11
C LEU A 11 -1.65 3.17 3.32
N ALA A 12 -2.28 3.44 4.47
CA ALA A 12 -1.65 4.04 5.63
C ALA A 12 -0.87 5.33 5.30
N GLN A 13 -1.37 6.11 4.33
CA GLN A 13 -0.69 7.28 3.76
C GLN A 13 -1.32 8.59 4.27
N GLY A 14 -0.48 9.57 4.59
CA GLY A 14 -0.88 10.92 4.99
C GLY A 14 -0.48 11.97 3.96
N ALA A 15 -1.48 12.62 3.35
CA ALA A 15 -1.30 13.86 2.61
C ALA A 15 -1.58 15.05 3.52
N TYR A 16 -0.98 16.21 3.23
CA TYR A 16 -1.11 17.39 4.10
C TYR A 16 -1.60 18.61 3.35
N TYR A 17 -2.65 19.24 3.89
CA TYR A 17 -3.17 20.53 3.45
C TYR A 17 -2.71 21.62 4.41
N ILE A 18 -1.94 22.60 3.90
CA ILE A 18 -1.39 23.70 4.70
C ILE A 18 -1.89 25.01 4.10
N GLU A 19 -2.58 25.83 4.89
CA GLU A 19 -3.12 27.12 4.44
C GLU A 19 -2.60 28.29 5.27
N SER A 20 -2.25 29.38 4.60
CA SER A 20 -1.89 30.65 5.21
C SER A 20 -2.26 31.82 4.29
N GLN A 21 -3.07 32.75 4.79
CA GLN A 21 -3.49 33.97 4.08
C GLN A 21 -4.06 33.71 2.67
N GLY A 22 -4.84 32.64 2.51
CA GLY A 22 -5.45 32.28 1.23
C GLY A 22 -4.49 31.61 0.23
N GLU A 23 -3.26 31.29 0.64
CA GLU A 23 -2.34 30.44 -0.12
C GLU A 23 -2.27 29.04 0.49
N VAL A 24 -2.22 28.01 -0.36
CA VAL A 24 -2.19 26.61 0.06
C VAL A 24 -0.96 25.89 -0.49
N ALA A 25 -0.32 25.09 0.37
CA ALA A 25 0.60 24.04 -0.02
C ALA A 25 -0.05 22.67 0.24
N ILE A 26 0.05 21.77 -0.73
CA ILE A 26 -0.29 20.35 -0.55
C ILE A 26 1.01 19.56 -0.51
N ILE A 27 1.13 18.61 0.42
CA ILE A 27 2.29 17.70 0.49
C ILE A 27 1.81 16.27 0.26
N ASP A 28 2.49 15.58 -0.65
CA ASP A 28 2.26 14.18 -1.05
C ASP A 28 0.77 13.88 -1.37
N PRO A 29 0.14 14.62 -2.32
CA PRO A 29 -1.25 14.37 -2.69
C PRO A 29 -1.46 12.96 -3.25
N LEU A 30 -2.56 12.33 -2.86
CA LEU A 30 -3.06 11.11 -3.49
C LEU A 30 -3.57 11.39 -4.89
N ARG A 31 -3.78 10.30 -5.64
CA ARG A 31 -4.17 10.34 -7.06
C ARG A 31 -5.43 11.14 -7.32
N GLU A 32 -6.46 10.96 -6.50
CA GLU A 32 -7.70 11.72 -6.61
C GLU A 32 -7.56 13.14 -6.04
N VAL A 33 -7.64 14.14 -6.92
CA VAL A 33 -7.32 15.52 -6.54
C VAL A 33 -8.52 16.33 -6.04
N LYS A 34 -9.74 15.83 -6.28
CA LYS A 34 -11.01 16.51 -5.93
C LYS A 34 -11.09 16.93 -4.46
N PRO A 35 -10.69 16.11 -3.47
CA PRO A 35 -10.73 16.51 -2.05
C PRO A 35 -9.90 17.77 -1.76
N TYR A 36 -8.70 17.90 -2.36
CA TYR A 36 -7.84 19.06 -2.17
C TYR A 36 -8.45 20.33 -2.76
N LEU A 37 -9.03 20.23 -3.95
CA LEU A 37 -9.67 21.33 -4.66
C LEU A 37 -10.88 21.88 -3.90
N GLU A 38 -11.78 20.99 -3.46
CA GLU A 38 -12.95 21.38 -2.68
C GLU A 38 -12.55 21.95 -1.31
N ARG A 39 -11.49 21.39 -0.70
CA ARG A 39 -10.96 21.93 0.56
C ARG A 39 -10.41 23.34 0.40
N ALA A 40 -9.63 23.61 -0.65
CA ALA A 40 -9.11 24.94 -0.96
C ALA A 40 -10.23 25.95 -1.27
N LYS A 41 -11.23 25.53 -2.05
CA LYS A 41 -12.41 26.34 -2.36
C LYS A 41 -13.20 26.72 -1.10
N LYS A 42 -13.38 25.78 -0.15
CA LYS A 42 -14.04 26.04 1.14
C LYS A 42 -13.32 27.10 1.98
N ASP A 43 -11.99 27.17 1.87
CA ASP A 43 -11.17 28.19 2.54
C ASP A 43 -11.00 29.48 1.74
N ASN A 44 -11.62 29.59 0.55
CA ASN A 44 -11.40 30.68 -0.40
C ASN A 44 -9.91 30.93 -0.67
N ALA A 45 -9.16 29.83 -0.84
CA ALA A 45 -7.72 29.82 -0.95
C ALA A 45 -7.26 29.20 -2.27
N LYS A 46 -6.04 29.53 -2.71
CA LYS A 46 -5.44 29.03 -3.95
C LYS A 46 -4.27 28.10 -3.63
N ILE A 47 -4.30 26.91 -4.23
CA ILE A 47 -3.16 25.98 -4.20
C ILE A 47 -2.02 26.60 -5.02
N LYS A 48 -0.90 26.83 -4.35
CA LYS A 48 0.28 27.50 -4.87
C LYS A 48 1.43 26.52 -5.08
N TYR A 49 1.63 25.61 -4.12
CA TYR A 49 2.67 24.60 -4.16
C TYR A 49 2.11 23.20 -3.96
N ILE A 50 2.72 22.25 -4.66
CA ILE A 50 2.54 20.82 -4.46
C ILE A 50 3.93 20.27 -4.16
N PHE A 51 4.19 19.97 -2.90
CA PHE A 51 5.47 19.41 -2.47
C PHE A 51 5.38 17.90 -2.50
N GLU A 52 6.38 17.28 -3.13
CA GLU A 52 6.60 15.85 -3.09
C GLU A 52 7.85 15.61 -2.25
N THR A 53 7.72 14.76 -1.23
CA THR A 53 8.83 14.41 -0.37
C THR A 53 9.82 13.49 -1.09
N HIS A 54 9.32 12.61 -1.95
CA HIS A 54 10.10 11.67 -2.76
C HIS A 54 9.27 11.10 -3.91
N PHE A 55 9.86 10.30 -4.80
CA PHE A 55 9.08 9.48 -5.74
C PHE A 55 8.46 8.29 -5.01
N HIS A 56 7.18 8.41 -4.65
CA HIS A 56 6.44 7.36 -3.96
C HIS A 56 6.45 6.04 -4.75
N ALA A 57 6.59 4.93 -4.04
CA ALA A 57 6.65 3.59 -4.63
C ALA A 57 5.35 2.80 -4.42
N ASP A 58 4.60 3.11 -3.38
CA ASP A 58 3.42 2.36 -2.96
C ASP A 58 2.11 2.95 -3.52
N PHE A 59 2.13 4.20 -3.97
CA PHE A 59 1.00 4.83 -4.66
C PHE A 59 1.43 5.77 -5.78
N VAL A 60 0.50 6.10 -6.67
CA VAL A 60 0.65 7.14 -7.70
C VAL A 60 0.12 8.44 -7.14
N SER A 61 1.00 9.43 -6.96
CA SER A 61 0.63 10.74 -6.42
C SER A 61 -0.19 11.54 -7.42
N GLY A 62 -1.10 12.40 -6.96
CA GLY A 62 -1.94 13.28 -7.79
C GLY A 62 -1.27 14.58 -8.25
N HIS A 63 0.03 14.77 -7.99
CA HIS A 63 0.76 16.03 -8.26
C HIS A 63 0.58 16.59 -9.68
N VAL A 64 0.73 15.77 -10.72
CA VAL A 64 0.60 16.22 -12.12
C VAL A 64 -0.83 16.70 -12.41
N THR A 65 -1.83 15.93 -11.98
CA THR A 65 -3.24 16.28 -12.21
C THR A 65 -3.61 17.53 -11.43
N LEU A 66 -3.16 17.64 -10.17
CA LEU A 66 -3.45 18.79 -9.32
C LEU A 66 -2.79 20.06 -9.85
N ALA A 67 -1.53 19.99 -10.30
CA ALA A 67 -0.82 21.11 -10.91
C ALA A 67 -1.54 21.59 -12.18
N LYS A 68 -1.93 20.66 -13.07
CA LYS A 68 -2.68 20.98 -14.29
C LYS A 68 -4.01 21.69 -14.01
N GLN A 69 -4.73 21.29 -12.97
CA GLN A 69 -6.04 21.88 -12.63
C GLN A 69 -5.94 23.21 -11.87
N THR A 70 -4.82 23.48 -11.18
CA THR A 70 -4.67 24.66 -10.30
C THR A 70 -3.68 25.70 -10.79
N GLY A 71 -2.75 25.30 -11.67
CA GLY A 71 -1.56 26.06 -12.02
C GLY A 71 -0.54 26.18 -10.89
N ALA A 72 -0.59 25.30 -9.88
CA ALA A 72 0.38 25.25 -8.79
C ALA A 72 1.72 24.66 -9.24
N ASP A 73 2.81 25.12 -8.62
CA ASP A 73 4.15 24.60 -8.89
C ASP A 73 4.36 23.29 -8.15
N ILE A 74 4.78 22.25 -8.87
CA ILE A 74 5.25 20.99 -8.29
C ILE A 74 6.69 21.19 -7.82
N VAL A 75 6.99 20.77 -6.59
CA VAL A 75 8.31 20.90 -5.99
C VAL A 75 8.82 19.54 -5.54
N TYR A 76 10.00 19.17 -6.02
CA TYR A 76 10.76 18.01 -5.57
C TYR A 76 12.08 18.44 -4.94
N GLY A 77 12.68 17.52 -4.18
CA GLY A 77 14.00 17.67 -3.58
C GLY A 77 15.18 17.71 -4.56
N PRO A 78 16.41 17.93 -4.05
CA PRO A 78 17.62 17.79 -4.85
C PRO A 78 17.72 16.41 -5.51
N THR A 79 18.37 16.34 -6.67
CA THR A 79 18.61 15.11 -7.46
C THR A 79 17.39 14.50 -8.16
N ALA A 80 16.17 14.99 -7.90
CA ALA A 80 14.99 14.57 -8.64
C ALA A 80 15.11 14.91 -10.13
N VAL A 81 14.65 13.97 -10.99
CA VAL A 81 14.61 14.13 -12.44
C VAL A 81 13.24 13.70 -12.93
N THR A 82 12.45 14.64 -13.40
CA THR A 82 11.03 14.45 -13.75
C THR A 82 10.79 14.53 -15.27
N GLY A 83 9.72 13.88 -15.73
CA GLY A 83 9.22 13.97 -17.11
C GLY A 83 8.25 15.12 -17.36
N PHE A 84 8.04 15.97 -16.35
CA PHE A 84 7.10 17.09 -16.35
C PHE A 84 7.72 18.32 -15.67
N ASP A 85 7.12 19.49 -15.89
CA ASP A 85 7.60 20.74 -15.30
C ASP A 85 7.51 20.71 -13.78
N SER A 86 8.64 20.96 -13.11
CA SER A 86 8.74 20.99 -11.66
C SER A 86 9.92 21.83 -11.20
N ILE A 87 9.83 22.35 -9.98
CA ILE A 87 10.93 23.01 -9.28
C ILE A 87 11.76 21.94 -8.58
N ILE A 88 13.02 21.81 -8.97
CA ILE A 88 13.99 20.98 -8.26
C ILE A 88 14.66 21.85 -7.20
N ALA A 89 14.21 21.69 -5.95
CA ALA A 89 14.68 22.48 -4.83
C ALA A 89 16.16 22.19 -4.51
N LYS A 90 16.87 23.20 -4.02
CA LYS A 90 18.17 23.03 -3.36
C LYS A 90 17.96 22.77 -1.87
N ASP A 91 18.91 22.08 -1.24
CA ASP A 91 18.95 21.99 0.23
C ASP A 91 18.97 23.40 0.85
N GLY A 92 18.10 23.61 1.84
CA GLY A 92 17.88 24.90 2.50
C GLY A 92 17.05 25.92 1.71
N GLN A 93 16.52 25.57 0.53
CA GLN A 93 15.68 26.49 -0.25
C GLN A 93 14.37 26.79 0.48
N VAL A 94 14.01 28.07 0.53
CA VAL A 94 12.83 28.57 1.25
C VAL A 94 11.72 28.94 0.27
N PHE A 95 10.50 28.49 0.56
CA PHE A 95 9.28 28.77 -0.18
C PHE A 95 8.31 29.57 0.70
N GLN A 96 7.80 30.69 0.18
CA GLN A 96 6.89 31.57 0.90
C GLN A 96 5.43 31.15 0.70
N LEU A 97 4.68 30.97 1.79
CA LEU A 97 3.25 30.65 1.77
C LEU A 97 2.48 31.55 2.75
N GLY A 98 1.81 32.59 2.24
CA GLY A 98 1.17 33.60 3.08
C GLY A 98 2.16 34.20 4.09
N ASP A 99 1.85 34.11 5.39
CA ASP A 99 2.73 34.58 6.46
C ASP A 99 3.77 33.55 6.94
N ILE A 100 3.81 32.34 6.38
CA ILE A 100 4.71 31.25 6.83
C ILE A 100 5.71 30.87 5.75
N THR A 101 6.73 30.09 6.11
CA THR A 101 7.70 29.56 5.15
C THR A 101 7.87 28.06 5.27
N ILE A 102 8.20 27.43 4.15
CA ILE A 102 8.53 26.02 4.05
C ILE A 102 9.96 25.92 3.51
N THR A 103 10.86 25.29 4.26
CA THR A 103 12.27 25.07 3.89
C THR A 103 12.47 23.62 3.47
N ALA A 104 13.02 23.39 2.27
CA ALA A 104 13.43 22.06 1.83
C ALA A 104 14.71 21.62 2.57
N LEU A 105 14.67 20.49 3.28
CA LEU A 105 15.83 19.85 3.89
C LEU A 105 16.12 18.56 3.13
N HIS A 106 17.27 18.49 2.46
CA HIS A 106 17.63 17.27 1.73
C HIS A 106 17.97 16.17 2.74
N THR A 107 17.16 15.11 2.73
CA THR A 107 17.25 14.00 3.68
C THR A 107 17.24 12.65 2.94
N PRO A 108 18.25 12.40 2.08
CA PRO A 108 18.35 11.16 1.34
C PRO A 108 18.48 9.95 2.28
N GLY A 109 18.07 8.78 1.80
CA GLY A 109 18.18 7.54 2.54
C GLY A 109 17.14 6.52 2.11
N HIS A 110 15.86 6.88 2.27
CA HIS A 110 14.77 6.09 1.70
C HIS A 110 14.84 6.10 0.16
N THR A 111 14.96 7.30 -0.41
CA THR A 111 15.36 7.56 -1.79
C THR A 111 16.44 8.64 -1.84
N MET A 112 17.06 8.87 -2.99
CA MET A 112 18.14 9.86 -3.13
C MET A 112 17.63 11.30 -3.19
N GLU A 113 16.41 11.51 -3.68
CA GLU A 113 15.74 12.81 -3.75
C GLU A 113 14.90 13.14 -2.51
N SER A 114 14.79 12.18 -1.57
CA SER A 114 14.02 12.33 -0.33
C SER A 114 14.31 13.66 0.36
N THR A 115 13.25 14.40 0.64
CA THR A 115 13.29 15.75 1.21
C THR A 115 12.25 15.89 2.30
N THR A 116 12.72 16.34 3.47
CA THR A 116 11.87 16.76 4.57
C THR A 116 11.54 18.24 4.40
N TYR A 117 10.27 18.61 4.51
CA TYR A 117 9.85 20.02 4.44
C TYR A 117 9.65 20.60 5.83
N LEU A 118 10.49 21.55 6.23
CA LEU A 118 10.42 22.25 7.50
C LEU A 118 9.54 23.49 7.40
N LEU A 119 8.40 23.48 8.08
CA LEU A 119 7.50 24.60 8.21
C LEU A 119 7.94 25.50 9.36
N LYS A 120 8.13 26.80 9.06
CA LYS A 120 8.38 27.86 10.04
C LYS A 120 7.18 28.77 10.16
N ASP A 121 6.84 29.15 11.39
CA ASP A 121 5.74 30.08 11.66
C ASP A 121 6.05 31.51 11.19
N LYS A 122 5.09 32.42 11.39
CA LYS A 122 5.22 33.84 11.01
C LYS A 122 6.37 34.60 11.68
N ASN A 123 6.93 34.05 12.75
CA ASN A 123 8.07 34.63 13.47
C ASN A 123 9.39 33.94 13.08
N GLY A 124 9.36 32.99 12.13
CA GLY A 124 10.51 32.21 11.71
C GLY A 124 10.88 31.05 12.66
N LYS A 125 10.01 30.72 13.63
CA LYS A 125 10.24 29.58 14.54
C LYS A 125 9.91 28.27 13.81
N ASP A 126 10.78 27.27 13.93
CA ASP A 126 10.51 25.91 13.50
C ASP A 126 9.25 25.38 14.19
N TYR A 127 8.27 24.95 13.41
CA TYR A 127 6.95 24.54 13.91
C TYR A 127 6.70 23.06 13.67
N ALA A 128 6.90 22.60 12.44
CA ALA A 128 6.66 21.22 12.05
C ALA A 128 7.57 20.78 10.91
N ILE A 129 7.83 19.48 10.83
CA ILE A 129 8.39 18.86 9.64
C ILE A 129 7.38 17.91 9.00
N PHE A 130 7.37 17.91 7.68
CA PHE A 130 6.76 16.87 6.86
C PHE A 130 7.89 15.96 6.40
N SER A 131 8.08 14.85 7.11
CA SER A 131 9.29 14.02 7.02
C SER A 131 9.29 13.04 5.86
N GLY A 132 8.19 12.95 5.11
CA GLY A 132 8.01 11.91 4.10
C GLY A 132 8.27 10.54 4.70
N ASP A 133 9.05 9.75 3.99
CA ASP A 133 9.52 8.43 4.42
C ASP A 133 10.96 8.48 5.00
N THR A 134 11.53 9.66 5.28
CA THR A 134 12.81 9.75 6.00
C THR A 134 12.66 9.33 7.47
N LEU A 135 11.62 9.81 8.15
CA LEU A 135 11.34 9.53 9.56
C LEU A 135 9.86 9.21 9.74
N PHE A 136 9.59 8.07 10.37
CA PHE A 136 8.28 7.68 10.87
C PHE A 136 8.20 7.82 12.39
N LEU A 137 7.00 7.68 12.94
CA LEU A 137 6.84 7.55 14.38
C LEU A 137 7.21 6.12 14.81
N GLY A 138 8.33 6.00 15.52
CA GLY A 138 8.91 4.75 16.00
C GLY A 138 9.84 4.03 15.03
N ASP A 139 9.95 4.50 13.79
CA ASP A 139 10.75 3.85 12.73
C ASP A 139 11.27 4.87 11.69
N VAL A 140 11.90 4.40 10.61
CA VAL A 140 12.40 5.17 9.46
C VAL A 140 12.08 4.44 8.15
N GLY A 141 12.23 5.13 7.02
CA GLY A 141 12.04 4.52 5.69
C GLY A 141 13.04 3.41 5.41
N ARG A 142 12.56 2.36 4.75
CA ARG A 142 13.41 1.27 4.26
C ARG A 142 14.46 1.78 3.25
N PRO A 143 15.74 1.37 3.36
CA PRO A 143 16.83 1.84 2.48
C PRO A 143 17.14 0.88 1.32
N ASP A 144 16.13 0.23 0.72
CA ASP A 144 16.32 -0.79 -0.32
C ASP A 144 15.53 -0.56 -1.61
N LEU A 145 14.70 0.49 -1.68
CA LEU A 145 13.90 0.77 -2.88
C LEU A 145 14.72 1.29 -4.06
N ALA A 146 15.80 2.04 -3.80
CA ALA A 146 16.63 2.66 -4.85
C ALA A 146 17.79 1.78 -5.35
N GLN A 147 17.94 0.53 -4.86
CA GLN A 147 19.06 -0.36 -5.22
C GLN A 147 19.16 -0.66 -6.72
N LYS A 148 18.02 -0.68 -7.43
CA LYS A 148 17.99 -0.98 -8.88
C LYS A 148 18.45 0.21 -9.73
N ALA A 149 18.65 1.40 -9.14
CA ALA A 149 19.11 2.61 -9.82
C ALA A 149 20.65 2.78 -9.67
N GLY A 150 21.43 1.86 -10.24
CA GLY A 150 22.88 2.00 -10.35
C GLY A 150 23.69 1.12 -9.40
N SER A 151 24.76 1.68 -8.82
CA SER A 151 25.75 0.97 -7.99
C SER A 151 25.57 1.16 -6.48
N ILE A 152 24.44 1.75 -6.05
CA ILE A 152 24.17 2.06 -4.64
C ILE A 152 23.55 0.82 -3.97
N THR A 153 24.15 0.34 -2.88
CA THR A 153 23.63 -0.81 -2.13
C THR A 153 22.62 -0.41 -1.05
N GLN A 154 22.02 -1.41 -0.40
CA GLN A 154 21.17 -1.22 0.77
C GLN A 154 21.89 -0.50 1.90
N GLU A 155 23.12 -0.92 2.15
CA GLU A 155 23.97 -0.45 3.22
C GLU A 155 24.43 0.98 2.97
N ASP A 156 24.68 1.33 1.70
CA ASP A 156 24.96 2.71 1.30
C ASP A 156 23.77 3.63 1.62
N LEU A 157 22.56 3.26 1.20
CA LEU A 157 21.33 4.00 1.48
C LEU A 157 21.05 4.12 2.98
N ALA A 158 21.28 3.04 3.75
CA ALA A 158 21.17 3.06 5.20
C ALA A 158 22.19 4.03 5.84
N GLY A 159 23.45 4.00 5.37
CA GLY A 159 24.48 4.92 5.85
C GLY A 159 24.16 6.39 5.53
N ILE A 160 23.57 6.66 4.36
CA ILE A 160 23.10 7.98 3.95
C ILE A 160 21.91 8.43 4.81
N LEU A 161 20.96 7.53 5.06
CA LEU A 161 19.81 7.79 5.95
C LEU A 161 20.28 8.18 7.35
N PHE A 162 21.25 7.46 7.90
CA PHE A 162 21.86 7.80 9.19
C PHE A 162 22.38 9.24 9.22
N ASP A 163 23.13 9.66 8.19
CA ASP A 163 23.66 11.02 8.11
C ASP A 163 22.55 12.06 8.02
N SER A 164 21.50 11.81 7.25
CA SER A 164 20.30 12.67 7.18
C SER A 164 19.64 12.85 8.56
N LEU A 165 19.47 11.76 9.30
CA LEU A 165 18.87 11.79 10.63
C LEU A 165 19.74 12.60 11.61
N ARG A 166 21.06 12.36 11.62
CA ARG A 166 21.98 13.01 12.58
C ARG A 166 22.19 14.49 12.27
N THR A 167 22.33 14.85 10.99
CA THR A 167 22.77 16.20 10.59
C THR A 167 21.62 17.17 10.29
N LYS A 168 20.41 16.65 9.99
CA LYS A 168 19.24 17.47 9.69
C LYS A 168 18.18 17.30 10.77
N ILE A 169 17.67 16.09 10.94
CA ILE A 169 16.47 15.84 11.76
C ILE A 169 16.73 16.02 13.25
N MET A 170 17.78 15.40 13.79
CA MET A 170 18.07 15.46 15.24
C MET A 170 18.58 16.83 15.70
N THR A 171 18.95 17.71 14.78
CA THR A 171 19.36 19.09 15.09
C THR A 171 18.18 20.02 15.41
N LEU A 172 16.96 19.59 15.06
CA LEU A 172 15.74 20.34 15.33
C LEU A 172 15.37 20.31 16.82
N ALA A 173 14.64 21.34 17.25
CA ALA A 173 14.13 21.45 18.61
C ALA A 173 13.10 20.35 18.91
N ASP A 174 13.02 19.94 20.17
CA ASP A 174 12.20 18.81 20.61
C ASP A 174 10.69 19.06 20.44
N ASP A 175 10.26 20.32 20.44
CA ASP A 175 8.86 20.73 20.27
C ASP A 175 8.40 20.81 18.81
N VAL A 176 9.29 20.55 17.84
CA VAL A 176 8.93 20.48 16.42
C VAL A 176 8.07 19.25 16.17
N ILE A 177 6.90 19.47 15.56
CA ILE A 177 5.92 18.42 15.24
C ILE A 177 6.41 17.59 14.05
N VAL A 178 6.16 16.29 14.07
CA VAL A 178 6.53 15.36 12.99
C VAL A 178 5.26 14.84 12.30
N TYR A 179 5.20 15.07 10.99
CA TYR A 179 4.17 14.61 10.08
C TYR A 179 4.78 13.66 9.02
N PRO A 180 4.77 12.34 9.25
CA PRO A 180 5.30 11.36 8.29
C PRO A 180 4.39 11.15 7.08
N ALA A 181 4.89 10.64 5.96
CA ALA A 181 4.03 10.25 4.84
C ALA A 181 3.26 8.95 5.10
N HIS A 182 3.75 8.07 6.00
CA HIS A 182 3.10 6.79 6.30
C HIS A 182 2.94 6.49 7.80
N GLY A 183 2.03 5.57 8.12
CA GLY A 183 1.76 5.04 9.47
C GLY A 183 1.58 3.52 9.50
N ALA A 184 1.06 2.98 10.61
CA ALA A 184 0.87 1.54 10.83
C ALA A 184 0.17 0.84 9.66
N GLY A 185 0.82 -0.19 9.10
CA GLY A 185 0.30 -0.99 7.99
C GLY A 185 0.97 -0.72 6.63
N SER A 186 1.77 0.34 6.51
CA SER A 186 2.56 0.60 5.30
C SER A 186 3.72 -0.41 5.13
N ALA A 187 4.06 -0.71 3.88
CA ALA A 187 5.22 -1.54 3.51
C ALA A 187 6.53 -0.74 3.35
N CYS A 188 6.49 0.58 3.59
CA CYS A 188 7.64 1.48 3.49
C CYS A 188 8.50 1.51 4.77
N GLY A 189 8.02 0.95 5.89
CA GLY A 189 8.77 0.76 7.14
C GLY A 189 8.38 -0.54 7.85
N LYS A 190 9.08 -0.89 8.93
CA LYS A 190 8.94 -2.19 9.62
C LYS A 190 7.89 -2.16 10.74
N ASN A 191 7.94 -1.14 11.60
CA ASN A 191 7.22 -1.05 12.87
C ASN A 191 6.60 0.34 13.09
N LEU A 192 5.79 0.80 12.14
CA LEU A 192 5.19 2.13 12.21
C LEU A 192 4.11 2.20 13.31
N SER A 193 4.10 3.32 14.05
CA SER A 193 3.07 3.62 15.04
C SER A 193 1.67 3.78 14.43
N LYS A 194 0.64 3.52 15.24
CA LYS A 194 -0.76 3.85 14.92
C LYS A 194 -1.04 5.35 15.02
N GLU A 195 -0.24 6.06 15.83
CA GLU A 195 -0.28 7.51 15.88
C GLU A 195 0.23 8.07 14.54
N THR A 196 -0.40 9.14 14.05
CA THR A 196 -0.08 9.73 12.74
C THR A 196 0.60 11.09 12.85
N ILE A 197 0.81 11.58 14.08
CA ILE A 197 1.45 12.87 14.41
C ILE A 197 2.27 12.69 15.69
N GLY A 198 3.49 13.22 15.73
CA GLY A 198 4.36 13.13 16.90
C GLY A 198 5.25 14.36 17.08
N SER A 199 6.29 14.25 17.90
CA SER A 199 7.29 15.32 18.11
C SER A 199 8.71 14.79 17.96
N ILE A 200 9.65 15.65 17.57
CA ILE A 200 11.08 15.32 17.52
C ILE A 200 11.59 14.84 18.88
N GLY A 201 11.17 15.49 19.97
CA GLY A 201 11.57 15.13 21.33
C GLY A 201 11.14 13.72 21.72
N ASP A 202 9.94 13.30 21.33
CA ASP A 202 9.47 11.93 21.59
C ASP A 202 10.22 10.92 20.72
N GLN A 203 10.45 11.24 19.44
CA GLN A 203 11.19 10.34 18.56
C GLN A 203 12.64 10.15 19.04
N LYS A 204 13.32 11.19 19.53
CA LYS A 204 14.66 11.05 20.14
C LYS A 204 14.67 10.12 21.36
N LYS A 205 13.55 10.00 22.08
CA LYS A 205 13.43 9.13 23.27
C LYS A 205 13.06 7.69 22.92
N THR A 206 12.21 7.49 21.91
CA THR A 206 11.56 6.19 21.68
C THR A 206 11.88 5.55 20.34
N ASN A 207 12.29 6.30 19.33
CA ASN A 207 12.61 5.76 18.01
C ASN A 207 14.04 5.19 18.02
N TYR A 208 14.17 3.89 17.73
CA TYR A 208 15.46 3.20 17.77
C TYR A 208 16.50 3.88 16.87
N ALA A 209 16.09 4.41 15.72
CA ALA A 209 16.95 5.07 14.74
C ALA A 209 17.57 6.38 15.26
N LEU A 210 16.98 7.00 16.29
CA LEU A 210 17.40 8.28 16.85
C LEU A 210 18.16 8.14 18.19
N ARG A 211 18.57 6.92 18.58
CA ARG A 211 19.44 6.72 19.74
C ARG A 211 20.73 7.55 19.61
N ALA A 212 21.01 8.37 20.61
CA ALA A 212 22.11 9.33 20.58
C ALA A 212 23.50 8.67 20.55
N ASP A 213 23.62 7.47 21.11
CA ASP A 213 24.85 6.68 21.22
C ASP A 213 25.02 5.62 20.10
N MET A 214 24.04 5.49 19.21
CA MET A 214 24.07 4.52 18.10
C MET A 214 25.09 4.93 17.03
N THR A 215 25.98 4.00 16.70
CA THR A 215 26.93 4.10 15.60
C THR A 215 26.27 3.90 14.23
N LYS A 216 26.95 4.31 13.15
CA LYS A 216 26.44 4.11 11.79
C LYS A 216 26.34 2.62 11.46
N GLU A 217 27.31 1.83 11.88
CA GLU A 217 27.38 0.39 11.65
C GLU A 217 26.22 -0.34 12.34
N GLU A 218 25.94 -0.02 13.61
CA GLU A 218 24.76 -0.55 14.33
C GLU A 218 23.45 -0.14 13.67
N PHE A 219 23.33 1.11 13.23
CA PHE A 219 22.15 1.58 12.51
C PHE A 219 21.93 0.79 11.22
N VAL A 220 22.98 0.64 10.40
CA VAL A 220 22.91 -0.09 9.13
C VAL A 220 22.47 -1.52 9.38
N GLN A 221 23.03 -2.20 10.38
CA GLN A 221 22.62 -3.55 10.75
C GLN A 221 21.14 -3.60 11.18
N GLU A 222 20.71 -2.74 12.12
CA GLU A 222 19.34 -2.77 12.65
C GLU A 222 18.28 -2.35 11.61
N VAL A 223 18.57 -1.34 10.77
CA VAL A 223 17.62 -0.87 9.74
C VAL A 223 17.51 -1.83 8.55
N THR A 224 18.50 -2.68 8.30
CA THR A 224 18.46 -3.65 7.20
C THR A 224 17.91 -5.02 7.61
N ASP A 225 17.93 -5.33 8.91
CA ASP A 225 17.49 -6.63 9.43
C ASP A 225 15.99 -6.94 9.21
N GLY A 226 15.65 -8.13 8.76
CA GLY A 226 14.24 -8.54 8.59
C GLY A 226 13.42 -7.76 7.55
N LEU A 227 14.05 -7.07 6.59
CA LEU A 227 13.32 -6.43 5.48
C LEU A 227 12.81 -7.47 4.48
N ALA A 228 11.49 -7.56 4.33
CA ALA A 228 10.87 -8.31 3.25
C ALA A 228 11.12 -7.60 1.90
N PRO A 229 11.29 -8.33 0.78
CA PRO A 229 11.39 -7.73 -0.55
C PRO A 229 10.25 -6.75 -0.84
N PRO A 230 10.51 -5.63 -1.54
CA PRO A 230 9.45 -4.70 -1.89
C PRO A 230 8.48 -5.34 -2.90
N PRO A 231 7.18 -4.98 -2.89
CA PRO A 231 6.22 -5.46 -3.87
C PRO A 231 6.66 -5.16 -5.31
N GLN A 232 6.32 -6.07 -6.24
CA GLN A 232 6.80 -5.99 -7.62
C GLN A 232 6.33 -4.75 -8.40
N TYR A 233 5.18 -4.17 -8.02
CA TYR A 233 4.64 -2.96 -8.66
C TYR A 233 5.35 -1.66 -8.21
N PHE A 234 6.15 -1.69 -7.14
CA PHE A 234 6.77 -0.49 -6.58
C PHE A 234 7.63 0.28 -7.59
N PRO A 235 8.55 -0.37 -8.35
CA PRO A 235 9.31 0.32 -9.39
C PRO A 235 8.44 0.95 -10.49
N LEU A 236 7.27 0.38 -10.78
CA LEU A 236 6.36 0.90 -11.79
C LEU A 236 5.69 2.19 -11.29
N ASN A 237 5.29 2.24 -10.02
CA ASN A 237 4.77 3.47 -9.41
C ASN A 237 5.83 4.58 -9.33
N VAL A 238 7.07 4.24 -8.94
CA VAL A 238 8.19 5.20 -8.98
C VAL A 238 8.36 5.75 -10.40
N GLN A 239 8.31 4.89 -11.42
CA GLN A 239 8.37 5.32 -12.82
C GLN A 239 7.21 6.26 -13.17
N MET A 240 5.97 5.91 -12.82
CA MET A 240 4.80 6.76 -13.10
C MET A 240 4.88 8.11 -12.39
N ASN A 241 5.31 8.15 -11.13
CA ASN A 241 5.48 9.39 -10.37
C ASN A 241 6.63 10.25 -10.92
N ARG A 242 7.61 9.63 -11.57
CA ARG A 242 8.74 10.32 -12.18
C ARG A 242 8.42 10.86 -13.57
N GLU A 243 7.77 10.06 -14.40
CA GLU A 243 7.56 10.35 -15.83
C GLU A 243 6.22 11.05 -16.10
N GLY A 244 5.29 11.01 -15.13
CA GLY A 244 3.91 11.39 -15.31
C GLY A 244 3.03 10.21 -15.72
N TYR A 245 1.71 10.42 -15.67
CA TYR A 245 0.71 9.37 -15.84
C TYR A 245 -0.55 9.91 -16.52
N GLU A 246 -1.43 8.99 -16.94
CA GLU A 246 -2.72 9.33 -17.52
C GLU A 246 -3.66 9.96 -16.47
N ASP A 247 -4.38 11.00 -16.90
CA ASP A 247 -5.34 11.73 -16.05
C ASP A 247 -6.42 10.78 -15.50
N ILE A 248 -6.69 10.87 -14.19
CA ILE A 248 -7.63 9.97 -13.49
C ILE A 248 -9.02 10.00 -14.13
N ASP A 249 -9.46 11.13 -14.68
CA ASP A 249 -10.78 11.21 -15.31
C ASP A 249 -10.85 10.34 -16.59
N VAL A 250 -9.73 10.15 -17.30
CA VAL A 250 -9.65 9.25 -18.46
C VAL A 250 -9.70 7.79 -18.02
N VAL A 251 -8.95 7.45 -16.96
CA VAL A 251 -8.95 6.12 -16.34
C VAL A 251 -10.35 5.74 -15.87
N LEU A 252 -11.02 6.64 -15.15
CA LEU A 252 -12.40 6.43 -14.68
C LEU A 252 -13.36 6.25 -15.85
N LYS A 253 -13.28 7.08 -16.89
CA LYS A 253 -14.13 6.96 -18.08
C LYS A 253 -13.93 5.61 -18.79
N ARG A 254 -12.71 5.10 -18.86
CA ARG A 254 -12.40 3.79 -19.45
C ARG A 254 -12.91 2.64 -18.57
N GLY A 255 -12.66 2.70 -17.27
CA GLY A 255 -13.02 1.62 -16.35
C GLY A 255 -14.53 1.52 -16.06
N THR A 256 -15.25 2.64 -16.10
CA THR A 256 -16.70 2.69 -15.83
C THR A 256 -17.56 2.34 -17.05
N GLN A 257 -16.99 1.66 -18.06
CA GLN A 257 -17.78 1.11 -19.17
C GLN A 257 -18.52 -0.15 -18.71
N ALA A 258 -19.86 -0.06 -18.69
CA ALA A 258 -20.73 -1.16 -18.33
C ALA A 258 -20.87 -2.16 -19.49
N LEU A 259 -20.48 -3.42 -19.27
CA LEU A 259 -20.53 -4.48 -20.27
C LEU A 259 -21.63 -5.49 -19.94
N SER A 260 -22.44 -5.87 -20.93
CA SER A 260 -23.33 -7.05 -20.81
C SER A 260 -22.50 -8.32 -20.62
N PRO A 261 -23.06 -9.42 -20.07
CA PRO A 261 -22.35 -10.70 -19.93
C PRO A 261 -21.62 -11.17 -21.21
N ASP A 262 -22.25 -11.07 -22.38
CA ASP A 262 -21.64 -11.47 -23.66
C ASP A 262 -20.46 -10.57 -24.04
N ALA A 263 -20.63 -9.25 -23.94
CA ALA A 263 -19.56 -8.28 -24.21
C ALA A 263 -18.40 -8.40 -23.20
N PHE A 264 -18.70 -8.72 -21.94
CA PHE A 264 -17.71 -8.93 -20.89
C PHE A 264 -16.87 -10.18 -21.15
N GLU A 265 -17.52 -11.29 -21.52
CA GLU A 265 -16.83 -12.53 -21.90
C GLU A 265 -15.98 -12.33 -23.17
N ALA A 266 -16.51 -11.65 -24.18
CA ALA A 266 -15.78 -11.32 -25.40
C ALA A 266 -14.53 -10.49 -25.07
N ALA A 267 -14.67 -9.43 -24.27
CA ALA A 267 -13.54 -8.60 -23.85
C ALA A 267 -12.49 -9.42 -23.07
N ALA A 268 -12.92 -10.28 -22.14
CA ALA A 268 -12.00 -11.12 -21.38
C ALA A 268 -11.15 -12.04 -22.28
N ASN A 269 -11.77 -12.62 -23.31
CA ASN A 269 -11.11 -13.53 -24.25
C ASN A 269 -10.24 -12.79 -25.28
N GLU A 270 -10.64 -11.61 -25.74
CA GLU A 270 -9.94 -10.86 -26.79
C GLU A 270 -8.73 -10.06 -26.27
N THR A 271 -8.77 -9.62 -25.01
CA THR A 271 -7.73 -8.77 -24.43
C THR A 271 -6.89 -9.47 -23.37
N GLU A 272 -7.13 -10.76 -23.12
CA GLU A 272 -6.50 -11.54 -22.03
C GLU A 272 -6.63 -10.83 -20.66
N ALA A 273 -7.77 -10.14 -20.44
CA ALA A 273 -7.96 -9.37 -19.23
C ALA A 273 -8.13 -10.28 -18.01
N VAL A 274 -7.55 -9.88 -16.88
CA VAL A 274 -7.83 -10.50 -15.60
C VAL A 274 -9.24 -10.10 -15.18
N ILE A 275 -10.10 -11.09 -15.01
CA ILE A 275 -11.41 -10.90 -14.37
C ILE A 275 -11.16 -10.78 -12.86
N LEU A 276 -11.25 -9.56 -12.34
CA LEU A 276 -11.05 -9.25 -10.93
C LEU A 276 -12.42 -9.11 -10.26
N ASP A 277 -12.74 -10.06 -9.38
CA ASP A 277 -13.94 -10.03 -8.57
C ASP A 277 -13.64 -9.40 -7.21
N VAL A 278 -14.31 -8.28 -6.94
CA VAL A 278 -14.08 -7.45 -5.75
C VAL A 278 -15.25 -7.49 -4.78
N ARG A 279 -16.18 -8.44 -4.95
CA ARG A 279 -17.31 -8.67 -4.02
C ARG A 279 -16.81 -9.09 -2.64
N HIS A 280 -17.73 -9.38 -1.72
CA HIS A 280 -17.38 -9.96 -0.43
C HIS A 280 -16.99 -11.45 -0.60
N GLN A 281 -16.05 -11.93 0.21
CA GLN A 281 -15.58 -13.33 0.13
C GLN A 281 -16.71 -14.34 0.29
N ASP A 282 -17.69 -14.05 1.16
CA ASP A 282 -18.84 -14.93 1.39
C ASP A 282 -19.73 -15.09 0.14
N ASP A 283 -19.75 -14.10 -0.75
CA ASP A 283 -20.50 -14.15 -2.00
C ASP A 283 -19.69 -14.85 -3.08
N TYR A 284 -18.38 -14.59 -3.14
CA TYR A 284 -17.45 -15.24 -4.08
C TYR A 284 -17.40 -16.76 -3.88
N ILE A 285 -17.32 -17.23 -2.63
CA ILE A 285 -17.28 -18.65 -2.28
C ILE A 285 -18.52 -19.38 -2.82
N LYS A 286 -19.72 -18.78 -2.69
CA LYS A 286 -21.01 -19.36 -3.12
C LYS A 286 -21.17 -19.40 -4.64
N GLY A 287 -20.47 -18.54 -5.37
CA GLY A 287 -20.54 -18.46 -6.82
C GLY A 287 -19.67 -17.35 -7.38
N HIS A 288 -18.86 -17.69 -8.38
CA HIS A 288 -18.01 -16.75 -9.12
C HIS A 288 -17.83 -17.17 -10.58
N ILE A 289 -17.27 -16.27 -11.39
CA ILE A 289 -16.94 -16.55 -12.79
C ILE A 289 -15.70 -17.47 -12.81
N PRO A 290 -15.70 -18.58 -13.56
CA PRO A 290 -14.54 -19.46 -13.66
C PRO A 290 -13.27 -18.69 -14.03
N ARG A 291 -12.15 -19.01 -13.37
CA ARG A 291 -10.82 -18.38 -13.55
C ARG A 291 -10.75 -16.90 -13.13
N SER A 292 -11.79 -16.30 -12.54
CA SER A 292 -11.63 -14.98 -11.92
C SER A 292 -10.69 -15.03 -10.73
N ILE A 293 -10.05 -13.90 -10.44
CA ILE A 293 -9.25 -13.69 -9.23
C ILE A 293 -10.10 -12.88 -8.25
N PHE A 294 -10.20 -13.36 -7.01
CA PHE A 294 -10.88 -12.65 -5.94
C PHE A 294 -9.90 -11.74 -5.20
N ILE A 295 -10.22 -10.45 -5.11
CA ILE A 295 -9.60 -9.53 -4.15
C ILE A 295 -10.70 -8.54 -3.69
N GLY A 296 -11.38 -8.87 -2.59
CA GLY A 296 -12.52 -8.10 -2.11
C GLY A 296 -12.20 -6.65 -1.73
N ILE A 297 -13.05 -5.72 -2.14
CA ILE A 297 -12.81 -4.27 -1.98
C ILE A 297 -12.74 -3.81 -0.51
N ASP A 298 -13.42 -4.52 0.41
CA ASP A 298 -13.47 -4.16 1.84
C ASP A 298 -12.25 -4.65 2.64
N GLY A 299 -11.39 -5.46 2.04
CA GLY A 299 -10.11 -5.86 2.62
C GLY A 299 -8.95 -4.93 2.22
N GLY A 300 -7.73 -5.47 2.28
CA GLY A 300 -6.50 -4.79 1.82
C GLY A 300 -6.37 -4.68 0.30
N PHE A 301 -7.47 -4.36 -0.39
CA PHE A 301 -7.68 -4.45 -1.84
C PHE A 301 -6.49 -3.99 -2.69
N ALA A 302 -6.19 -2.68 -2.69
CA ALA A 302 -5.20 -2.09 -3.59
C ALA A 302 -3.77 -2.64 -3.38
N PRO A 303 -3.25 -2.76 -2.13
CA PRO A 303 -1.98 -3.45 -1.90
C PRO A 303 -1.95 -4.90 -2.38
N TRP A 304 -3.04 -5.66 -2.20
CA TRP A 304 -3.11 -7.05 -2.68
C TRP A 304 -3.15 -7.14 -4.21
N VAL A 305 -3.84 -6.22 -4.88
CA VAL A 305 -3.79 -6.11 -6.35
C VAL A 305 -2.36 -5.87 -6.81
N GLY A 306 -1.69 -4.89 -6.20
CA GLY A 306 -0.29 -4.58 -6.50
C GLY A 306 0.65 -5.76 -6.28
N ALA A 307 0.49 -6.49 -5.18
CA ALA A 307 1.34 -7.65 -4.87
C ALA A 307 1.09 -8.86 -5.80
N LEU A 308 -0.16 -9.09 -6.21
CA LEU A 308 -0.57 -10.35 -6.87
C LEU A 308 -0.70 -10.24 -8.38
N ILE A 309 -1.12 -9.09 -8.91
CA ILE A 309 -1.18 -8.84 -10.35
C ILE A 309 0.16 -8.30 -10.87
N ALA A 310 0.87 -7.51 -10.05
CA ALA A 310 2.21 -6.96 -10.27
C ALA A 310 2.37 -6.00 -11.46
N ASP A 311 1.87 -6.35 -12.64
CA ASP A 311 1.95 -5.52 -13.84
C ASP A 311 0.79 -4.51 -13.88
N VAL A 312 1.12 -3.22 -13.68
CA VAL A 312 0.15 -2.11 -13.72
C VAL A 312 -0.51 -1.92 -15.10
N LYS A 313 0.05 -2.53 -16.16
CA LYS A 313 -0.49 -2.49 -17.53
C LYS A 313 -1.41 -3.66 -17.87
N GLN A 314 -1.51 -4.67 -16.99
CA GLN A 314 -2.39 -5.80 -17.18
C GLN A 314 -3.85 -5.29 -17.34
N PRO A 315 -4.54 -5.61 -18.45
CA PRO A 315 -5.95 -5.27 -18.58
C PRO A 315 -6.79 -5.95 -17.50
N ILE A 316 -7.70 -5.19 -16.88
CA ILE A 316 -8.59 -5.67 -15.81
C ILE A 316 -10.05 -5.46 -16.21
N LEU A 317 -10.85 -6.49 -16.00
CA LEU A 317 -12.30 -6.45 -16.06
C LEU A 317 -12.89 -6.68 -14.67
N LEU A 318 -13.83 -5.83 -14.25
CA LEU A 318 -14.33 -5.85 -12.88
C LEU A 318 -15.66 -6.59 -12.73
N VAL A 319 -15.75 -7.42 -11.70
CA VAL A 319 -17.01 -7.84 -11.09
C VAL A 319 -17.09 -7.17 -9.72
N ALA A 320 -17.85 -6.08 -9.65
CA ALA A 320 -17.96 -5.26 -8.45
C ALA A 320 -19.39 -5.29 -7.87
N PRO A 321 -19.56 -5.03 -6.56
CA PRO A 321 -20.86 -4.70 -6.01
C PRO A 321 -21.45 -3.49 -6.72
N GLU A 322 -22.76 -3.53 -7.00
CA GLU A 322 -23.46 -2.45 -7.70
C GLU A 322 -23.31 -1.12 -6.94
N GLY A 323 -22.91 -0.07 -7.66
CA GLY A 323 -22.68 1.27 -7.11
C GLY A 323 -21.29 1.50 -6.52
N ARG A 324 -20.40 0.51 -6.52
CA ARG A 324 -19.00 0.63 -6.05
C ARG A 324 -17.96 0.57 -7.17
N GLU A 325 -18.38 0.62 -8.42
CA GLU A 325 -17.51 0.51 -9.59
C GLU A 325 -16.48 1.64 -9.64
N GLU A 326 -16.92 2.90 -9.50
CA GLU A 326 -16.04 4.08 -9.52
C GLU A 326 -15.05 4.07 -8.33
N GLU A 327 -15.51 3.65 -7.14
CA GLU A 327 -14.64 3.47 -5.96
C GLU A 327 -13.54 2.45 -6.25
N THR A 328 -13.91 1.31 -6.84
CA THR A 328 -12.99 0.21 -7.18
C THR A 328 -11.90 0.71 -8.13
N ILE A 329 -12.31 1.38 -9.23
CA ILE A 329 -11.39 1.89 -10.24
C ILE A 329 -10.48 2.98 -9.66
N THR A 330 -11.04 3.87 -8.83
CA THR A 330 -10.25 4.89 -8.13
C THR A 330 -9.16 4.25 -7.27
N ARG A 331 -9.53 3.22 -6.49
CA ARG A 331 -8.59 2.52 -5.60
C ARG A 331 -7.53 1.71 -6.35
N LEU A 332 -7.86 1.15 -7.51
CA LEU A 332 -6.88 0.52 -8.41
C LEU A 332 -5.90 1.55 -8.98
N SER A 333 -6.41 2.68 -9.42
CA SER A 333 -5.61 3.75 -9.97
C SER A 333 -4.64 4.33 -8.93
N ARG A 334 -5.01 4.38 -7.63
CA ARG A 334 -4.08 4.77 -6.56
C ARG A 334 -2.78 3.97 -6.55
N VAL A 335 -2.80 2.71 -6.97
CA VAL A 335 -1.61 1.83 -7.05
C VAL A 335 -1.14 1.60 -8.49
N GLY A 336 -1.57 2.44 -9.44
CA GLY A 336 -1.08 2.46 -10.83
C GLY A 336 -1.87 1.60 -11.81
N PHE A 337 -2.85 0.81 -11.37
CA PHE A 337 -3.61 -0.12 -12.22
C PHE A 337 -4.70 0.60 -13.02
N ASP A 338 -4.27 1.39 -13.99
CA ASP A 338 -5.13 2.26 -14.79
C ASP A 338 -5.86 1.53 -15.92
N TYR A 339 -5.38 0.36 -16.31
CA TYR A 339 -5.88 -0.41 -17.45
C TYR A 339 -7.13 -1.24 -17.10
N THR A 340 -8.02 -0.68 -16.27
CA THR A 340 -9.37 -1.23 -16.13
C THR A 340 -10.17 -0.88 -17.39
N ILE A 341 -10.66 -1.89 -18.10
CA ILE A 341 -11.30 -1.73 -19.42
C ILE A 341 -12.83 -1.86 -19.41
N GLY A 342 -13.42 -2.09 -18.25
CA GLY A 342 -14.87 -2.14 -18.06
C GLY A 342 -15.26 -2.97 -16.83
N TYR A 343 -16.56 -3.02 -16.56
CA TYR A 343 -17.14 -3.83 -15.50
C TYR A 343 -18.37 -4.58 -15.98
N LEU A 344 -18.69 -5.68 -15.30
CA LEU A 344 -19.86 -6.50 -15.59
C LEU A 344 -21.13 -5.81 -15.11
N LYS A 345 -21.96 -5.36 -16.07
CA LYS A 345 -23.25 -4.73 -15.78
C LYS A 345 -24.19 -5.73 -15.10
N GLY A 346 -24.70 -5.38 -13.92
CA GLY A 346 -25.54 -6.25 -13.10
C GLY A 346 -24.75 -7.30 -12.30
N GLY A 347 -23.42 -7.21 -12.30
CA GLY A 347 -22.55 -8.05 -11.48
C GLY A 347 -22.68 -9.54 -11.77
N PHE A 348 -22.26 -10.35 -10.80
CA PHE A 348 -22.26 -11.82 -10.93
C PHE A 348 -23.67 -12.41 -11.16
N ASP A 349 -24.72 -11.80 -10.61
CA ASP A 349 -26.08 -12.29 -10.82
C ASP A 349 -26.49 -12.22 -12.29
N ALA A 350 -26.15 -11.14 -12.99
CA ALA A 350 -26.40 -11.03 -14.44
C ALA A 350 -25.62 -12.07 -15.25
N TRP A 351 -24.40 -12.41 -14.84
CA TRP A 351 -23.63 -13.50 -15.46
C TRP A 351 -24.33 -14.86 -15.28
N LYS A 352 -24.71 -15.17 -14.03
CA LYS A 352 -25.42 -16.40 -13.69
C LYS A 352 -26.76 -16.52 -14.42
N ASP A 353 -27.55 -15.45 -14.44
CA ASP A 353 -28.86 -15.42 -15.09
C ASP A 353 -28.77 -15.54 -16.63
N SER A 354 -27.62 -15.19 -17.20
CA SER A 354 -27.33 -15.42 -18.63
C SER A 354 -27.00 -16.88 -18.97
N GLY A 355 -26.99 -17.77 -17.97
CA GLY A 355 -26.76 -19.20 -18.15
C GLY A 355 -25.30 -19.58 -18.44
N LYS A 356 -24.36 -18.66 -18.19
CA LYS A 356 -22.91 -18.91 -18.34
C LYS A 356 -22.38 -19.73 -17.18
N ASP A 357 -21.22 -20.35 -17.39
CA ASP A 357 -20.57 -21.20 -16.40
C ASP A 357 -20.23 -20.44 -15.12
N ILE A 358 -20.39 -21.11 -13.98
CA ILE A 358 -20.04 -20.60 -12.66
C ILE A 358 -19.18 -21.63 -11.92
N ASP A 359 -18.38 -21.15 -10.97
CA ASP A 359 -17.60 -21.99 -10.07
C ASP A 359 -17.84 -21.58 -8.61
N THR A 360 -17.44 -22.42 -7.66
CA THR A 360 -17.62 -22.25 -6.21
C THR A 360 -16.36 -22.66 -5.45
N ILE A 361 -16.17 -22.17 -4.24
CA ILE A 361 -15.11 -22.66 -3.33
C ILE A 361 -15.80 -23.47 -2.24
N LYS A 362 -15.30 -24.66 -1.93
CA LYS A 362 -15.73 -25.37 -0.73
C LYS A 362 -15.10 -24.67 0.47
N SER A 363 -15.93 -24.16 1.37
CA SER A 363 -15.50 -23.57 2.65
C SER A 363 -16.24 -24.25 3.79
N ILE A 364 -15.52 -24.64 4.84
CA ILE A 364 -16.08 -25.34 6.00
C ILE A 364 -15.82 -24.57 7.29
N PRO A 365 -16.71 -24.66 8.30
CA PRO A 365 -16.46 -24.08 9.61
C PRO A 365 -15.27 -24.72 10.32
N ALA A 366 -14.57 -23.95 11.16
CA ALA A 366 -13.45 -24.45 11.97
C ALA A 366 -13.81 -25.67 12.86
N THR A 367 -15.07 -25.80 13.28
CA THR A 367 -15.55 -26.95 14.06
C THR A 367 -15.60 -28.24 13.23
N GLU A 368 -15.99 -28.16 11.95
CA GLU A 368 -15.96 -29.30 11.04
C GLU A 368 -14.52 -29.65 10.69
N PHE A 369 -13.70 -28.63 10.39
CA PHE A 369 -12.27 -28.81 10.13
C PHE A 369 -11.54 -29.50 11.28
N LYS A 370 -11.86 -29.15 12.54
CA LYS A 370 -11.33 -29.83 13.73
C LYS A 370 -11.59 -31.33 13.73
N THR A 371 -12.85 -31.73 13.47
CA THR A 371 -13.21 -33.15 13.43
C THR A 371 -12.41 -33.91 12.37
N ILE A 372 -12.17 -33.28 11.22
CA ILE A 372 -11.36 -33.88 10.15
C ILE A 372 -9.91 -34.03 10.60
N LEU A 373 -9.32 -32.96 11.14
CA LEU A 373 -7.92 -32.94 11.62
C LEU A 373 -7.65 -33.96 12.74
N GLU A 374 -8.64 -34.24 13.59
CA GLU A 374 -8.53 -35.26 14.65
C GLU A 374 -8.64 -36.70 14.11
N SER A 375 -9.19 -36.88 12.91
CA SER A 375 -9.50 -38.19 12.32
C SER A 375 -8.51 -38.65 11.25
N GLU A 376 -7.87 -37.71 10.54
CA GLU A 376 -7.07 -37.97 9.35
C GLU A 376 -5.83 -37.06 9.34
N GLU A 377 -4.72 -37.57 8.78
CA GLU A 377 -3.56 -36.73 8.48
C GLU A 377 -3.82 -36.00 7.16
N ILE A 378 -4.05 -34.69 7.24
CA ILE A 378 -4.45 -33.85 6.11
C ILE A 378 -3.46 -32.70 5.88
N PRO A 379 -3.13 -32.35 4.63
CA PRO A 379 -2.29 -31.18 4.35
C PRO A 379 -3.03 -29.88 4.70
N VAL A 380 -2.39 -29.03 5.51
CA VAL A 380 -2.90 -27.72 5.93
C VAL A 380 -1.92 -26.64 5.51
N PHE A 381 -2.41 -25.60 4.86
CA PHE A 381 -1.62 -24.46 4.41
C PHE A 381 -2.10 -23.17 5.07
N ASP A 382 -1.15 -22.46 5.68
CA ASP A 382 -1.35 -21.13 6.24
C ASP A 382 -0.82 -20.08 5.27
N VAL A 383 -1.71 -19.21 4.78
CA VAL A 383 -1.35 -18.15 3.82
C VAL A 383 -1.15 -16.78 4.48
N ARG A 384 -1.01 -16.74 5.81
CA ARG A 384 -0.62 -15.52 6.55
C ARG A 384 0.83 -15.13 6.26
N LYS A 385 1.24 -13.94 6.73
CA LYS A 385 2.63 -13.51 6.67
C LYS A 385 3.49 -14.33 7.63
N GLU A 386 4.78 -14.43 7.35
CA GLU A 386 5.75 -15.16 8.17
C GLU A 386 5.73 -14.75 9.64
N GLY A 387 5.71 -13.45 9.94
CA GLY A 387 5.62 -12.97 11.33
C GLY A 387 4.34 -13.39 12.06
N GLU A 388 3.21 -13.56 11.36
CA GLU A 388 1.97 -14.07 11.95
C GLU A 388 2.03 -15.58 12.20
N PHE A 389 2.68 -16.32 11.31
CA PHE A 389 2.88 -17.76 11.42
C PHE A 389 3.84 -18.09 12.56
N SER A 390 5.00 -17.45 12.59
CA SER A 390 6.01 -17.62 13.64
C SER A 390 5.48 -17.21 15.02
N ALA A 391 4.51 -16.30 15.08
CA ALA A 391 3.85 -15.94 16.33
C ALA A 391 3.06 -17.11 16.94
N ALA A 392 2.26 -17.80 16.11
CA ALA A 392 1.51 -18.99 16.45
C ALA A 392 0.82 -19.53 15.18
N HIS A 393 0.77 -20.84 15.01
CA HIS A 393 0.15 -21.54 13.87
C HIS A 393 -0.37 -22.92 14.31
N ILE A 394 -1.18 -23.60 13.48
CA ILE A 394 -1.54 -25.01 13.72
C ILE A 394 -0.26 -25.85 13.58
N ASN A 395 -0.05 -26.83 14.46
CA ASN A 395 1.21 -27.59 14.55
C ASN A 395 1.62 -28.25 13.23
N GLU A 396 0.65 -28.75 12.45
CA GLU A 396 0.86 -29.47 11.21
C GLU A 396 0.79 -28.58 9.95
N ALA A 397 0.57 -27.26 10.12
CA ALA A 397 0.40 -26.35 9.00
C ALA A 397 1.73 -25.98 8.31
N GLN A 398 1.71 -25.95 6.99
CA GLN A 398 2.78 -25.47 6.14
C GLN A 398 2.56 -23.99 5.79
N LEU A 399 3.58 -23.17 5.92
CA LEU A 399 3.52 -21.76 5.56
C LEU A 399 3.65 -21.58 4.05
N ALA A 400 2.64 -20.98 3.41
CA ALA A 400 2.66 -20.59 2.01
C ALA A 400 2.10 -19.16 1.88
N PRO A 401 2.88 -18.12 2.23
CA PRO A 401 2.39 -16.76 2.36
C PRO A 401 1.75 -16.26 1.06
N LEU A 402 0.61 -15.57 1.16
CA LEU A 402 -0.15 -15.14 -0.02
C LEU A 402 0.66 -14.27 -0.99
N ASP A 403 1.49 -13.37 -0.46
CA ASP A 403 2.39 -12.49 -1.23
C ASP A 403 3.47 -13.25 -2.01
N PHE A 404 3.79 -14.48 -1.61
CA PHE A 404 4.75 -15.36 -2.27
C PHE A 404 4.11 -16.64 -2.81
N LEU A 405 2.78 -16.73 -2.88
CA LEU A 405 2.03 -17.94 -3.22
C LEU A 405 2.51 -18.60 -4.53
N ASN A 406 2.93 -17.79 -5.50
CA ASN A 406 3.45 -18.25 -6.79
C ASN A 406 4.70 -19.14 -6.64
N ASN A 407 5.53 -18.87 -5.62
CA ASN A 407 6.74 -19.63 -5.33
C ASN A 407 6.44 -20.99 -4.68
N HIS A 408 5.26 -21.11 -4.05
CA HIS A 408 4.82 -22.31 -3.33
C HIS A 408 3.89 -23.20 -4.17
N LEU A 409 3.64 -22.87 -5.45
CA LEU A 409 2.68 -23.60 -6.29
C LEU A 409 2.95 -25.11 -6.41
N SER A 410 4.21 -25.52 -6.37
CA SER A 410 4.61 -26.92 -6.45
C SER A 410 4.38 -27.70 -5.15
N GLU A 411 4.19 -27.00 -4.03
CA GLU A 411 4.00 -27.61 -2.71
C GLU A 411 2.55 -28.05 -2.49
N PHE A 412 1.59 -27.40 -3.17
CA PHE A 412 0.18 -27.77 -3.07
C PHE A 412 -0.08 -29.16 -3.69
N PRO A 413 -0.73 -30.08 -2.96
CA PRO A 413 -1.08 -31.38 -3.48
C PRO A 413 -2.03 -31.28 -4.67
N LYS A 414 -1.82 -32.12 -5.69
CA LYS A 414 -2.66 -32.14 -6.92
C LYS A 414 -3.80 -33.15 -6.89
N ASN A 415 -3.66 -34.21 -6.08
CA ASN A 415 -4.53 -35.40 -6.14
C ASN A 415 -5.24 -35.72 -4.82
N GLU A 416 -4.97 -34.98 -3.75
CA GLU A 416 -5.57 -35.17 -2.42
C GLU A 416 -6.13 -33.85 -1.91
N THR A 417 -7.17 -33.91 -1.08
CA THR A 417 -7.78 -32.67 -0.57
C THR A 417 -6.86 -32.01 0.44
N PHE A 418 -6.68 -30.69 0.33
CA PHE A 418 -5.91 -29.91 1.30
C PHE A 418 -6.71 -28.71 1.79
N TYR A 419 -6.32 -28.18 2.95
CA TYR A 419 -7.04 -27.11 3.63
C TYR A 419 -6.21 -25.84 3.66
N VAL A 420 -6.86 -24.70 3.42
CA VAL A 420 -6.20 -23.40 3.39
C VAL A 420 -6.88 -22.48 4.39
N HIS A 421 -6.09 -21.78 5.20
CA HIS A 421 -6.60 -20.74 6.09
C HIS A 421 -5.69 -19.53 6.11
N CYS A 422 -6.24 -18.40 6.55
CA CYS A 422 -5.45 -17.21 6.89
C CYS A 422 -5.82 -16.74 8.30
N ALA A 423 -5.72 -15.44 8.63
CA ALA A 423 -6.17 -14.95 9.93
C ALA A 423 -7.69 -14.94 10.11
N GLY A 424 -8.45 -14.61 9.05
CA GLY A 424 -9.89 -14.33 9.14
C GLY A 424 -10.72 -14.67 7.91
N GLY A 425 -10.21 -15.48 6.99
CA GLY A 425 -10.90 -15.91 5.76
C GLY A 425 -10.64 -15.07 4.50
N TYR A 426 -10.36 -13.78 4.62
CA TYR A 426 -10.16 -12.91 3.45
C TYR A 426 -9.00 -13.38 2.53
N ARG A 427 -7.79 -13.58 3.07
CA ARG A 427 -6.60 -13.96 2.29
C ARG A 427 -6.63 -15.40 1.78
N SER A 428 -7.29 -16.31 2.50
CA SER A 428 -7.41 -17.71 2.07
C SER A 428 -8.33 -17.83 0.86
N VAL A 429 -9.36 -17.00 0.74
CA VAL A 429 -10.22 -16.94 -0.44
C VAL A 429 -9.49 -16.32 -1.64
N ILE A 430 -8.61 -15.33 -1.42
CA ILE A 430 -7.71 -14.84 -2.49
C ILE A 430 -6.82 -15.99 -2.98
N ALA A 431 -6.13 -16.68 -2.07
CA ALA A 431 -5.27 -17.81 -2.41
C ALA A 431 -6.05 -18.90 -3.17
N ALA A 432 -7.25 -19.25 -2.68
CA ALA A 432 -8.13 -20.22 -3.32
C ALA A 432 -8.51 -19.81 -4.76
N SER A 433 -8.84 -18.54 -4.99
CA SER A 433 -9.16 -18.06 -6.35
C SER A 433 -7.96 -18.17 -7.30
N ILE A 434 -6.76 -17.85 -6.83
CA ILE A 434 -5.53 -17.97 -7.61
C ILE A 434 -5.22 -19.43 -7.92
N LEU A 435 -5.30 -20.32 -6.93
CA LEU A 435 -5.05 -21.76 -7.10
C LEU A 435 -6.06 -22.38 -8.10
N LYS A 436 -7.35 -22.05 -7.98
CA LYS A 436 -8.37 -22.48 -8.94
C LYS A 436 -8.14 -21.94 -10.35
N SER A 437 -7.73 -20.68 -10.48
CA SER A 437 -7.39 -20.09 -11.80
C SER A 437 -6.24 -20.83 -12.50
N ARG A 438 -5.42 -21.56 -11.73
CA ARG A 438 -4.29 -22.38 -12.19
C ARG A 438 -4.59 -23.88 -12.29
N GLY A 439 -5.85 -24.27 -12.13
CA GLY A 439 -6.29 -25.66 -12.27
C GLY A 439 -6.18 -26.50 -11.00
N ILE A 440 -5.93 -25.89 -9.84
CA ILE A 440 -5.89 -26.59 -8.54
C ILE A 440 -7.26 -26.41 -7.86
N HIS A 441 -8.09 -27.45 -7.93
CA HIS A 441 -9.50 -27.39 -7.51
C HIS A 441 -9.83 -28.20 -6.24
N ASN A 442 -8.87 -28.98 -5.74
CA ASN A 442 -8.97 -29.89 -4.60
C ASN A 442 -8.74 -29.21 -3.23
N LEU A 443 -8.82 -27.88 -3.17
CA LEU A 443 -8.64 -27.12 -1.93
C LEU A 443 -9.97 -26.91 -1.19
N VAL A 444 -9.90 -26.81 0.13
CA VAL A 444 -11.01 -26.41 1.01
C VAL A 444 -10.57 -25.23 1.87
N ASP A 445 -11.34 -24.14 1.84
CA ASP A 445 -11.13 -22.99 2.70
C ASP A 445 -11.66 -23.26 4.12
N VAL A 446 -10.93 -22.81 5.14
CA VAL A 446 -11.39 -22.86 6.54
C VAL A 446 -11.99 -21.51 6.93
N ALA A 447 -13.31 -21.47 7.04
CA ALA A 447 -14.07 -20.26 7.32
C ALA A 447 -13.68 -19.63 8.66
N GLY A 448 -13.56 -18.30 8.68
CA GLY A 448 -13.14 -17.54 9.86
C GLY A 448 -11.64 -17.63 10.18
N GLY A 449 -10.87 -18.44 9.45
CA GLY A 449 -9.41 -18.51 9.55
C GLY A 449 -8.91 -18.86 10.96
N PHE A 450 -7.69 -18.41 11.26
CA PHE A 450 -6.95 -18.73 12.48
C PHE A 450 -7.67 -18.28 13.76
N ALA A 451 -8.45 -17.19 13.70
CA ALA A 451 -9.29 -16.77 14.82
C ALA A 451 -10.34 -17.84 15.17
N ALA A 452 -11.11 -18.30 14.18
CA ALA A 452 -12.11 -19.35 14.38
C ALA A 452 -11.50 -20.71 14.73
N ILE A 453 -10.31 -21.02 14.18
CA ILE A 453 -9.53 -22.22 14.50
C ILE A 453 -9.17 -22.25 15.99
N LYS A 454 -8.69 -21.12 16.54
CA LYS A 454 -8.40 -20.98 17.97
C LYS A 454 -9.67 -21.13 18.82
N ASP A 455 -10.76 -20.49 18.41
CA ASP A 455 -12.03 -20.56 19.13
C ASP A 455 -12.64 -21.98 19.12
N ALA A 456 -12.40 -22.77 18.08
CA ALA A 456 -12.77 -24.18 18.00
C ALA A 456 -11.90 -25.09 18.89
N GLY A 457 -10.82 -24.57 19.47
CA GLY A 457 -9.89 -25.31 20.32
C GLY A 457 -9.06 -26.33 19.55
N ILE A 458 -8.66 -26.01 18.32
CA ILE A 458 -7.65 -26.77 17.56
C ILE A 458 -6.27 -26.47 18.19
N PRO A 459 -5.43 -27.48 18.45
CA PRO A 459 -4.07 -27.26 18.97
C PRO A 459 -3.24 -26.35 18.05
N VAL A 460 -2.54 -25.39 18.66
CA VAL A 460 -1.63 -24.46 17.98
C VAL A 460 -0.31 -24.41 18.74
N THR A 461 0.73 -23.95 18.07
CA THR A 461 2.04 -23.71 18.68
C THR A 461 1.95 -22.65 19.78
N ASP A 462 2.85 -22.73 20.77
CA ASP A 462 2.93 -21.74 21.84
C ASP A 462 3.18 -20.35 21.26
N PHE A 463 2.47 -19.35 21.78
CA PHE A 463 2.60 -17.99 21.29
C PHE A 463 4.00 -17.43 21.59
N VAL A 464 4.71 -17.01 20.55
CA VAL A 464 5.96 -16.27 20.66
C VAL A 464 5.74 -14.85 20.17
N CYS A 465 6.16 -13.86 20.95
CA CYS A 465 6.01 -12.47 20.53
C CYS A 465 6.90 -12.22 19.30
N PRO A 466 6.36 -11.77 18.15
CA PRO A 466 7.16 -11.57 16.95
C PRO A 466 8.34 -10.62 17.15
N THR A 467 8.18 -9.61 18.03
CA THR A 467 9.24 -8.67 18.37
C THR A 467 10.36 -9.27 19.24
N THR A 468 10.23 -10.54 19.64
CA THR A 468 11.24 -11.28 20.43
C THR A 468 11.90 -12.40 19.63
N LEU A 469 11.40 -12.69 18.43
CA LEU A 469 12.01 -13.62 17.48
C LEU A 469 13.19 -12.89 16.82
N LYS A 470 14.39 -13.45 16.98
CA LYS A 470 15.64 -12.95 16.39
C LYS A 470 15.82 -13.48 14.98
#